data_AF-F3YUF2-F1
#
_entry.id   AF-F3YUF2-F1
#
_cell.length_a   1.000
_cell.length_b   1.000
_cell.length_c   1.000
_cell.angle_alpha   90.00
_cell.angle_beta   90.00
_cell.angle_gamma   90.00
#
_symmetry.space_group_name_H-M   'P 1'
#
loop_
_entity.id
_entity.type
_entity.pdbx_description
1 polymer ?
#
loop_
_entity_poly.entity_id
_entity_poly.type
_entity_poly.pdbx_seq_one_letter_code
_entity_poly.pdbx_strand_id
1 'polypeptide(L)'
;MLQARIKSGLSFPLPTRVLSNGEFDAPPRTALQRRAQVAMLDLARRYGKPLGLDTQGYFRTDSGLAAGFLAMNMVYGEHFAAGTDEAADPEAARERSGGLAGQFILDGQTHYAHDEYKRKDVLLMREYAKWRLNPALKGEKLSRERVFFRNYFREMFLESITSVALLTSATADDPRDWFLSNDQMAIGRDAINELLGARRMLSHSLIAPKHPGWMDEIDRCAEVLRPASWKSYPVGDPFHYSKWPYRLDDEGLMYPAYEKFMRHGLRTLCVHKGLMPANFLKRFANWKYGNVDDLPKAAKDWPNLTFVIYHAAFRPSLMVPDDFLLDFERTGRMEWVTDLAEIPAKYGVSNICADLGTTFGATAVTHPRLAAAVLGILIKGLGEDHVLWGTDAIWYGSPRWQIEALRRIEIPEDMQRKHGFAPLGGPDSTVKRKILGLNAARLYGINPQDYAADDRLAALQREYCVAGDRGDEVLDAFLVPEPRKKRKATRSPSEGQRPSA
;
A
#
# COMPACT_ATOMS: atom_id res chain seq x y z
N MET A 1 7.95 -27.09 1.27
CA MET A 1 7.49 -26.45 2.52
C MET A 1 7.71 -24.94 2.32
N LEU A 2 6.79 -24.02 1.99
CA LEU A 2 5.38 -23.78 2.35
C LEU A 2 4.60 -22.90 1.41
N GLN A 3 3.30 -23.09 1.23
CA GLN A 3 2.28 -22.53 2.12
C GLN A 3 1.29 -23.58 2.67
N ALA A 4 0.71 -23.31 3.83
CA ALA A 4 -0.35 -24.12 4.41
C ALA A 4 -1.52 -24.32 3.42
N ARG A 5 -2.00 -25.56 3.34
CA ARG A 5 -3.14 -26.01 2.54
C ARG A 5 -4.40 -25.19 2.87
N ILE A 6 -4.98 -24.56 1.85
CA ILE A 6 -6.40 -24.26 1.78
C ILE A 6 -7.02 -25.37 0.92
N LYS A 7 -7.76 -26.30 1.53
CA LYS A 7 -8.89 -26.94 0.84
C LYS A 7 -10.11 -26.10 1.24
N SER A 8 -10.77 -25.34 0.38
CA SER A 8 -10.91 -25.41 -1.08
C SER A 8 -10.73 -24.05 -1.74
N GLY A 9 -9.63 -23.88 -2.47
CA GLY A 9 -9.40 -22.75 -3.37
C GLY A 9 -7.93 -22.61 -3.70
N LEU A 10 -7.57 -22.79 -4.97
CA LEU A 10 -6.23 -22.55 -5.48
C LEU A 10 -5.85 -21.06 -5.30
N SER A 11 -4.69 -20.78 -4.69
CA SER A 11 -4.14 -19.43 -4.56
C SER A 11 -3.25 -19.13 -5.76
N PHE A 12 -3.59 -18.07 -6.49
CA PHE A 12 -2.86 -17.59 -7.66
C PHE A 12 -1.74 -16.63 -7.23
N PRO A 13 -0.64 -16.56 -8.02
CA PRO A 13 0.49 -15.68 -7.72
C PRO A 13 0.16 -14.20 -7.92
N LEU A 14 -0.85 -13.91 -8.75
CA LEU A 14 -1.43 -12.58 -8.96
C LEU A 14 -2.93 -12.62 -8.64
N PRO A 15 -3.55 -11.51 -8.21
CA PRO A 15 -4.99 -11.44 -8.10
C PRO A 15 -5.66 -11.73 -9.46
N THR A 16 -6.55 -12.72 -9.50
CA THR A 16 -7.33 -13.06 -10.70
C THR A 16 -8.67 -12.30 -10.76
N ARG A 17 -8.85 -11.37 -9.83
CA ARG A 17 -9.99 -10.46 -9.72
C ARG A 17 -9.55 -9.24 -8.91
N VAL A 18 -10.28 -8.14 -9.05
CA VAL A 18 -10.11 -7.02 -8.13
C VAL A 18 -10.61 -7.42 -6.74
N LEU A 19 -9.83 -7.09 -5.72
CA LEU A 19 -10.19 -7.31 -4.32
C LEU A 19 -10.83 -6.04 -3.75
N SER A 20 -11.75 -6.21 -2.79
CA SER A 20 -12.38 -5.07 -2.13
C SER A 20 -11.36 -4.41 -1.21
N ASN A 21 -11.35 -3.09 -1.19
CA ASN A 21 -10.58 -2.28 -0.25
C ASN A 21 -11.41 -1.74 0.91
N GLY A 22 -12.60 -2.30 1.12
CA GLY A 22 -13.57 -1.80 2.11
C GLY A 22 -14.21 -0.46 1.76
N GLU A 23 -13.66 0.33 0.83
CA GLU A 23 -14.33 1.48 0.24
C GLU A 23 -15.40 1.07 -0.77
N PHE A 24 -15.17 -0.05 -1.46
CA PHE A 24 -16.10 -0.56 -2.46
C PHE A 24 -16.19 -2.09 -2.43
N ASP A 25 -17.35 -2.63 -2.82
CA ASP A 25 -17.52 -4.05 -3.06
C ASP A 25 -16.64 -4.54 -4.22
N ALA A 26 -16.08 -5.74 -4.07
CA ALA A 26 -15.28 -6.36 -5.12
C ALA A 26 -16.16 -6.69 -6.35
N PRO A 27 -15.84 -6.18 -7.55
CA PRO A 27 -16.65 -6.45 -8.73
C PRO A 27 -16.54 -7.90 -9.21
N PRO A 28 -17.52 -8.39 -10.00
CA PRO A 28 -17.42 -9.69 -10.63
C PRO A 28 -16.22 -9.76 -11.59
N ARG A 29 -15.65 -10.95 -11.77
CA ARG A 29 -14.55 -11.18 -12.71
C ARG A 29 -14.97 -10.86 -14.16
N THR A 30 -14.11 -10.16 -14.89
CA THR A 30 -14.30 -9.91 -16.33
C THR A 30 -13.98 -11.16 -17.16
N ALA A 31 -14.32 -11.14 -18.45
CA ALA A 31 -13.95 -12.21 -19.37
C ALA A 31 -12.42 -12.32 -19.55
N LEU A 32 -11.72 -11.18 -19.61
CA LEU A 32 -10.25 -11.13 -19.68
C LEU A 32 -9.61 -11.74 -18.44
N GLN A 33 -10.09 -11.39 -17.25
CA GLN A 33 -9.59 -11.97 -15.99
C GLN A 33 -9.78 -13.49 -15.93
N ARG A 34 -10.90 -14.01 -16.43
CA ARG A 34 -11.11 -15.47 -16.55
C ARG A 34 -10.10 -16.11 -17.51
N ARG A 35 -9.82 -15.48 -18.65
CA ARG A 35 -8.81 -15.96 -19.61
C ARG A 35 -7.41 -15.96 -19.00
N ALA A 36 -7.02 -14.89 -18.29
CA ALA A 36 -5.73 -14.80 -17.62
C ALA A 36 -5.59 -15.89 -16.55
N GLN A 37 -6.65 -16.13 -15.77
CA GLN A 37 -6.67 -17.22 -14.81
C GLN A 37 -6.46 -18.60 -15.46
N VAL A 38 -7.11 -18.87 -16.59
CA VAL A 38 -6.92 -20.12 -17.34
C VAL A 38 -5.47 -20.23 -17.85
N ALA A 39 -4.93 -19.16 -18.43
CA ALA A 39 -3.54 -19.13 -18.89
C ALA A 39 -2.55 -19.40 -17.73
N MET A 40 -2.76 -18.82 -16.54
CA MET A 40 -1.95 -19.12 -15.35
C MET A 40 -1.98 -20.61 -14.99
N LEU A 41 -3.15 -21.24 -15.02
CA LEU A 41 -3.30 -22.67 -14.74
C LEU A 41 -2.55 -23.53 -15.75
N ASP A 42 -2.62 -23.18 -17.04
CA ASP A 42 -1.97 -23.93 -18.10
C ASP A 42 -0.44 -23.80 -18.03
N LEU A 43 0.09 -22.60 -17.74
CA LEU A 43 1.51 -22.39 -17.50
C LEU A 43 1.99 -23.17 -16.27
N ALA A 44 1.22 -23.19 -15.18
CA ALA A 44 1.57 -23.97 -13.99
C ALA A 44 1.60 -25.47 -14.26
N ARG A 45 0.69 -26.00 -15.08
CA ARG A 45 0.73 -27.41 -15.50
C ARG A 45 1.95 -27.69 -16.38
N ARG A 46 2.27 -26.76 -17.28
CA ARG A 46 3.37 -26.88 -18.24
C ARG A 46 4.74 -26.85 -17.56
N TYR A 47 4.98 -25.88 -16.67
CA TYR A 47 6.28 -25.66 -16.05
C TYR A 47 6.41 -26.27 -14.65
N GLY A 48 5.31 -26.45 -13.92
CA GLY A 48 5.35 -27.09 -12.60
C GLY A 48 5.65 -28.59 -12.65
N LYS A 49 5.09 -29.32 -13.63
CA LYS A 49 5.24 -30.79 -13.72
C LYS A 49 6.70 -31.23 -13.92
N PRO A 50 7.51 -30.63 -14.83
CA PRO A 50 8.94 -30.95 -14.95
C PRO A 50 9.73 -30.70 -13.66
N LEU A 51 9.30 -29.77 -12.82
CA LEU A 51 9.92 -29.44 -11.54
C LEU A 51 9.43 -30.32 -10.36
N GLY A 52 8.55 -31.29 -10.63
CA GLY A 52 7.93 -32.13 -9.59
C GLY A 52 6.97 -31.37 -8.67
N LEU A 53 6.47 -30.20 -9.11
CA LEU A 53 5.56 -29.36 -8.34
C LEU A 53 4.12 -29.53 -8.81
N ASP A 54 3.18 -29.56 -7.87
CA ASP A 54 1.76 -29.38 -8.18
C ASP A 54 1.45 -27.90 -8.49
N THR A 55 0.25 -27.59 -8.99
CA THR A 55 -0.12 -26.22 -9.38
C THR A 55 0.10 -25.22 -8.25
N GLN A 56 -0.25 -25.61 -7.01
CA GLN A 56 -0.15 -24.73 -5.86
C GLN A 56 1.31 -24.52 -5.41
N GLY A 57 2.11 -25.58 -5.45
CA GLY A 57 3.54 -25.56 -5.18
C GLY A 57 4.30 -24.71 -6.20
N TYR A 58 3.92 -24.81 -7.47
CA TYR A 58 4.50 -23.97 -8.53
C TYR A 58 4.14 -22.49 -8.36
N PHE A 59 2.88 -22.15 -8.08
CA PHE A 59 2.47 -20.75 -7.85
C PHE A 59 3.12 -20.09 -6.63
N ARG A 60 3.82 -20.84 -5.77
CA ARG A 60 4.55 -20.34 -4.61
C ARG A 60 5.99 -19.94 -4.91
N THR A 61 6.48 -20.23 -6.11
CA THR A 61 7.86 -19.93 -6.50
C THR A 61 7.93 -18.60 -7.26
N ASP A 62 9.14 -18.06 -7.39
CA ASP A 62 9.39 -16.88 -8.23
C ASP A 62 9.06 -17.18 -9.71
N SER A 63 9.31 -18.39 -10.20
CA SER A 63 8.84 -18.84 -11.54
C SER A 63 7.32 -18.89 -11.65
N GLY A 64 6.62 -19.22 -10.56
CA GLY A 64 5.17 -19.13 -10.47
C GLY A 64 4.67 -17.70 -10.64
N LEU A 65 5.35 -16.75 -9.98
CA LEU A 65 5.06 -15.32 -10.13
C LEU A 65 5.33 -14.81 -11.55
N ALA A 66 6.47 -15.19 -12.14
CA ALA A 66 6.80 -14.88 -13.53
C ALA A 66 5.75 -15.42 -14.50
N ALA A 67 5.31 -16.67 -14.33
CA ALA A 67 4.23 -17.26 -15.10
C ALA A 67 2.90 -16.51 -14.92
N GLY A 68 2.65 -15.94 -13.74
CA GLY A 68 1.53 -15.04 -13.51
C GLY A 68 1.54 -13.85 -14.48
N PHE A 69 2.65 -13.13 -14.56
CA PHE A 69 2.80 -11.98 -15.46
C PHE A 69 2.86 -12.39 -16.94
N LEU A 70 3.46 -13.53 -17.26
CA LEU A 70 3.43 -14.09 -18.61
C LEU A 70 2.00 -14.39 -19.06
N ALA A 71 1.17 -14.99 -18.20
CA ALA A 71 -0.26 -15.20 -18.47
C ALA A 71 -1.02 -13.88 -18.68
N MET A 72 -0.66 -12.83 -17.94
CA MET A 72 -1.22 -11.50 -18.18
C MET A 72 -0.83 -10.98 -19.56
N ASN A 73 0.43 -11.11 -19.97
CA ASN A 73 0.88 -10.69 -21.30
C ASN A 73 0.14 -11.42 -22.43
N MET A 74 -0.08 -12.74 -22.28
CA MET A 74 -0.83 -13.55 -23.25
C MET A 74 -2.27 -13.06 -23.48
N VAL A 75 -2.86 -12.34 -22.52
CA VAL A 75 -4.27 -11.92 -22.57
C VAL A 75 -4.43 -10.43 -22.83
N TYR A 76 -3.57 -9.60 -22.24
CA TYR A 76 -3.68 -8.14 -22.27
C TYR A 76 -2.67 -7.48 -23.21
N GLY A 77 -1.73 -8.22 -23.77
CA GLY A 77 -0.59 -7.68 -24.53
C GLY A 77 0.67 -7.55 -23.66
N GLU A 78 1.82 -7.43 -24.31
CA GLU A 78 3.13 -7.38 -23.65
C GLU A 78 3.31 -6.05 -22.90
N HIS A 79 2.96 -6.05 -21.62
CA HIS A 79 3.07 -4.88 -20.74
C HIS A 79 4.02 -5.11 -19.57
N PHE A 80 4.25 -6.37 -19.20
CA PHE A 80 5.13 -6.76 -18.10
C PHE A 80 6.36 -7.48 -18.64
N ALA A 81 7.55 -7.13 -18.16
CA ALA A 81 8.76 -7.92 -18.37
C ALA A 81 8.63 -9.28 -17.65
N ALA A 82 8.21 -10.30 -18.40
CA ALA A 82 8.08 -11.68 -17.95
C ALA A 82 8.24 -12.62 -19.14
N GLY A 83 9.29 -13.42 -19.13
CA GLY A 83 9.64 -14.35 -20.20
C GLY A 83 9.33 -15.80 -19.87
N THR A 84 9.45 -16.66 -20.89
CA THR A 84 9.27 -18.12 -20.73
C THR A 84 10.44 -18.78 -20.01
N ASP A 85 11.63 -18.20 -20.12
CA ASP A 85 12.84 -18.55 -19.38
C ASP A 85 12.62 -18.45 -17.88
N GLU A 86 12.17 -17.29 -17.38
CA GLU A 86 11.92 -17.08 -15.95
C GLU A 86 10.78 -17.98 -15.41
N ALA A 87 9.76 -18.22 -16.24
CA ALA A 87 8.65 -19.10 -15.89
C ALA A 87 9.06 -20.59 -15.88
N ALA A 88 9.95 -21.02 -16.77
CA ALA A 88 10.36 -22.42 -16.88
C ALA A 88 11.51 -22.79 -15.93
N ASP A 89 12.39 -21.84 -15.62
CA ASP A 89 13.65 -22.08 -14.91
C ASP A 89 13.67 -21.36 -13.54
N PRO A 90 13.67 -22.11 -12.42
CA PRO A 90 13.84 -21.57 -11.08
C PRO A 90 15.14 -20.81 -10.84
N GLU A 91 16.22 -21.10 -11.54
CA GLU A 91 17.50 -20.38 -11.38
C GLU A 91 17.41 -18.98 -11.98
N ALA A 92 16.89 -18.85 -13.20
CA ALA A 92 16.63 -17.56 -13.84
C ALA A 92 15.70 -16.67 -13.00
N ALA A 93 14.65 -17.26 -12.41
CA ALA A 93 13.75 -16.54 -11.51
C ALA A 93 14.45 -16.06 -10.23
N ARG A 94 15.30 -16.91 -9.62
CA ARG A 94 16.07 -16.54 -8.43
C ARG A 94 17.12 -15.48 -8.71
N GLU A 95 17.79 -15.54 -9.86
CA GLU A 95 18.78 -14.53 -10.25
C GLU A 95 18.14 -13.13 -10.32
N ARG A 96 16.97 -13.03 -10.96
CA ARG A 96 16.19 -11.78 -11.01
C ARG A 96 15.81 -11.30 -9.61
N SER A 97 15.23 -12.17 -8.78
CA SER A 97 14.81 -11.79 -7.43
C SER A 97 15.99 -11.41 -6.54
N GLY A 98 17.11 -12.12 -6.64
CA GLY A 98 18.35 -11.83 -5.92
C GLY A 98 18.95 -10.49 -6.31
N GLY A 99 18.96 -10.15 -7.60
CA GLY A 99 19.42 -8.85 -8.10
C GLY A 99 18.60 -7.65 -7.63
N LEU A 100 17.39 -7.89 -7.12
CA LEU A 100 16.45 -6.86 -6.65
C LEU A 100 16.22 -6.89 -5.13
N ALA A 101 16.91 -7.77 -4.39
CA ALA A 101 16.69 -7.97 -2.96
C ALA A 101 17.09 -6.75 -2.11
N GLY A 102 18.05 -5.95 -2.58
CA GLY A 102 18.52 -4.72 -1.90
C GLY A 102 17.74 -3.45 -2.29
N GLN A 103 16.73 -3.54 -3.14
CA GLN A 103 15.97 -2.37 -3.56
C GLN A 103 15.12 -1.84 -2.41
N PHE A 104 15.33 -0.58 -2.03
CA PHE A 104 14.58 0.07 -0.96
C PHE A 104 13.13 0.38 -1.40
N ILE A 105 12.16 -0.06 -0.60
CA ILE A 105 10.73 0.15 -0.84
C ILE A 105 10.12 0.89 0.34
N LEU A 106 9.52 2.05 0.10
CA LEU A 106 8.70 2.77 1.06
C LEU A 106 7.26 2.82 0.55
N ASP A 107 6.37 2.13 1.25
CA ASP A 107 4.95 2.14 0.94
C ASP A 107 4.24 3.29 1.66
N GLY A 108 3.86 4.31 0.91
CA GLY A 108 3.25 5.55 1.42
C GLY A 108 1.77 5.44 1.79
N GLN A 109 1.11 4.32 1.52
CA GLN A 109 -0.33 4.19 1.77
C GLN A 109 -0.70 2.76 2.15
N THR A 110 -0.84 2.50 3.45
CA THR A 110 -1.30 1.20 3.98
C THR A 110 -2.34 1.33 5.09
N HIS A 111 -3.12 0.29 5.30
CA HIS A 111 -4.30 0.25 6.14
C HIS A 111 -4.44 -1.12 6.83
N TYR A 112 -5.00 -1.08 8.03
CA TYR A 112 -5.75 -2.18 8.64
C TYR A 112 -6.91 -1.57 9.44
N ALA A 113 -7.82 -2.41 9.96
CA ALA A 113 -8.97 -1.95 10.73
C ALA A 113 -8.91 -2.41 12.20
N HIS A 114 -9.55 -1.65 13.09
CA HIS A 114 -9.74 -2.07 14.48
C HIS A 114 -10.83 -3.16 14.63
N ASP A 115 -10.90 -3.79 15.81
CA ASP A 115 -11.77 -4.94 16.11
C ASP A 115 -13.27 -4.66 16.11
N GLU A 116 -13.66 -3.48 16.59
CA GLU A 116 -15.04 -3.01 16.63
C GLU A 116 -15.55 -2.46 15.28
N TYR A 117 -14.71 -2.46 14.24
CA TYR A 117 -15.09 -1.97 12.92
C TYR A 117 -16.24 -2.81 12.34
N LYS A 118 -17.38 -2.16 12.07
CA LYS A 118 -18.66 -2.87 11.87
C LYS A 118 -18.89 -3.41 10.46
N ARG A 119 -18.11 -2.95 9.48
CA ARG A 119 -18.28 -3.33 8.07
C ARG A 119 -17.55 -4.65 7.77
N LYS A 120 -18.37 -5.70 7.59
CA LYS A 120 -17.97 -7.12 7.53
C LYS A 120 -17.22 -7.51 6.24
N ASP A 121 -17.30 -6.66 5.23
CA ASP A 121 -16.63 -6.71 3.93
C ASP A 121 -15.13 -6.40 4.03
N VAL A 122 -14.74 -5.67 5.08
CA VAL A 122 -13.37 -5.24 5.34
C VAL A 122 -12.63 -6.37 6.09
N LEU A 123 -11.95 -7.23 5.32
CA LEU A 123 -10.93 -8.19 5.76
C LEU A 123 -11.35 -9.42 6.59
N LEU A 124 -12.62 -9.84 6.60
CA LEU A 124 -13.10 -10.77 7.62
C LEU A 124 -13.23 -12.26 7.27
N MET A 125 -12.53 -12.80 6.26
CA MET A 125 -12.74 -14.23 5.88
C MET A 125 -11.49 -15.12 5.81
N ARG A 126 -10.26 -14.59 5.70
CA ARG A 126 -9.10 -15.45 5.40
C ARG A 126 -8.45 -16.11 6.61
N GLU A 127 -8.50 -15.49 7.80
CA GLU A 127 -7.79 -16.00 8.99
C GLU A 127 -8.70 -16.41 10.16
N TYR A 128 -9.86 -15.76 10.31
CA TYR A 128 -10.87 -16.13 11.31
C TYR A 128 -11.35 -17.59 11.17
N ALA A 129 -11.35 -18.13 9.93
CA ALA A 129 -11.70 -19.52 9.65
C ALA A 129 -10.59 -20.53 10.03
N LYS A 130 -9.30 -20.13 9.96
CA LYS A 130 -8.15 -21.00 10.31
C LYS A 130 -7.94 -21.09 11.82
N TRP A 131 -8.23 -20.02 12.57
CA TRP A 131 -8.11 -20.02 14.03
C TRP A 131 -9.06 -21.02 14.72
N ARG A 132 -10.26 -21.24 14.16
CA ARG A 132 -11.16 -22.32 14.61
C ARG A 132 -10.59 -23.74 14.43
N LEU A 133 -9.51 -23.89 13.66
CA LEU A 133 -8.91 -25.17 13.30
C LEU A 133 -7.58 -25.45 14.02
N ASN A 134 -7.01 -24.51 14.80
CA ASN A 134 -5.80 -24.75 15.60
C ASN A 134 -6.18 -25.06 17.07
N PRO A 135 -6.08 -26.33 17.52
CA PRO A 135 -6.46 -26.72 18.88
C PRO A 135 -5.54 -26.16 19.97
N ALA A 136 -4.30 -25.75 19.65
CA ALA A 136 -3.33 -25.25 20.64
C ALA A 136 -3.65 -23.83 21.14
N LEU A 137 -4.48 -23.08 20.40
CA LEU A 137 -4.96 -21.74 20.76
C LEU A 137 -6.37 -21.77 21.38
N LYS A 138 -6.93 -22.97 21.65
CA LYS A 138 -8.20 -23.13 22.38
C LYS A 138 -8.02 -22.70 23.84
N GLY A 139 -8.29 -21.44 24.12
CA GLY A 139 -8.36 -20.92 25.49
C GLY A 139 -8.07 -19.43 25.59
N GLU A 140 -7.27 -18.88 24.68
CA GLU A 140 -7.01 -17.43 24.63
C GLU A 140 -8.05 -16.73 23.75
N LYS A 141 -8.88 -15.88 24.35
CA LYS A 141 -9.64 -14.88 23.60
C LYS A 141 -8.68 -13.81 23.09
N LEU A 142 -7.95 -14.09 22.01
CA LEU A 142 -7.23 -13.04 21.28
C LEU A 142 -8.28 -12.07 20.70
N SER A 143 -8.12 -10.76 20.96
CA SER A 143 -8.98 -9.74 20.35
C SER A 143 -8.84 -9.77 18.82
N ARG A 144 -9.90 -9.43 18.07
CA ARG A 144 -9.84 -9.37 16.59
C ARG A 144 -8.77 -8.39 16.10
N GLU A 145 -8.50 -7.36 16.88
CA GLU A 145 -7.45 -6.37 16.63
C GLU A 145 -6.09 -7.04 16.53
N ARG A 146 -5.79 -7.98 17.42
CA ARG A 146 -4.53 -8.72 17.37
C ARG A 146 -4.42 -9.60 16.13
N VAL A 147 -5.55 -10.06 15.58
CA VAL A 147 -5.58 -10.78 14.29
C VAL A 147 -5.33 -9.82 13.12
N PHE A 148 -5.96 -8.65 13.09
CA PHE A 148 -5.71 -7.66 12.03
C PHE A 148 -4.27 -7.14 12.05
N PHE A 149 -3.75 -6.79 13.22
CA PHE A 149 -2.36 -6.37 13.39
C PHE A 149 -1.38 -7.47 13.00
N ARG A 150 -1.60 -8.71 13.45
CA ARG A 150 -0.78 -9.87 13.08
C ARG A 150 -0.79 -10.11 11.56
N ASN A 151 -1.96 -10.09 10.93
CA ASN A 151 -2.07 -10.28 9.49
C ASN A 151 -1.38 -9.15 8.73
N TYR A 152 -1.61 -7.91 9.15
CA TYR A 152 -0.95 -6.74 8.61
C TYR A 152 0.58 -6.88 8.69
N PHE A 153 1.11 -7.25 9.86
CA PHE A 153 2.55 -7.44 10.04
C PHE A 153 3.11 -8.52 9.12
N ARG A 154 2.43 -9.67 9.04
CA ARG A 154 2.81 -10.77 8.14
C ARG A 154 2.85 -10.29 6.68
N GLU A 155 1.75 -9.72 6.21
CA GLU A 155 1.61 -9.37 4.79
C GLU A 155 2.54 -8.22 4.39
N MET A 156 2.72 -7.21 5.24
CA MET A 156 3.58 -6.07 4.95
C MET A 156 5.05 -6.36 5.16
N PHE A 157 5.45 -7.04 6.23
CA PHE A 157 6.86 -7.17 6.59
C PHE A 157 7.45 -8.55 6.35
N LEU A 158 6.67 -9.64 6.33
CA LEU A 158 7.20 -11.00 6.12
C LEU A 158 6.97 -11.55 4.72
N GLU A 159 5.82 -11.25 4.14
CA GLU A 159 5.42 -11.76 2.83
C GLU A 159 5.58 -10.74 1.70
N SER A 160 6.00 -9.52 2.04
CA SER A 160 6.41 -8.50 1.08
C SER A 160 7.88 -8.11 1.29
N ILE A 161 8.37 -7.25 0.40
CA ILE A 161 9.72 -6.69 0.43
C ILE A 161 9.71 -5.21 0.83
N THR A 162 8.64 -4.77 1.49
CA THR A 162 8.48 -3.40 1.99
C THR A 162 9.51 -3.12 3.08
N SER A 163 10.33 -2.08 2.89
CA SER A 163 11.34 -1.67 3.86
C SER A 163 10.75 -0.78 4.95
N VAL A 164 9.87 0.15 4.57
CA VAL A 164 9.17 1.08 5.47
C VAL A 164 7.72 1.23 4.98
N ALA A 165 6.76 1.26 5.89
CA ALA A 165 5.34 1.48 5.55
C ALA A 165 4.77 2.71 6.29
N LEU A 166 3.75 3.34 5.72
CA LEU A 166 3.05 4.50 6.29
C LEU A 166 1.57 4.16 6.53
N LEU A 167 1.20 4.07 7.82
CA LEU A 167 -0.16 3.77 8.25
C LEU A 167 -1.10 4.94 8.00
N THR A 168 -2.19 4.68 7.30
CA THR A 168 -3.28 5.61 7.06
C THR A 168 -4.63 5.02 7.49
N SER A 169 -5.63 5.89 7.53
CA SER A 169 -7.03 5.58 7.87
C SER A 169 -7.95 6.42 6.97
N ALA A 170 -9.26 6.23 7.10
CA ALA A 170 -10.28 7.00 6.41
C ALA A 170 -11.20 7.69 7.42
N THR A 171 -11.58 8.94 7.14
CA THR A 171 -12.62 9.61 7.92
C THR A 171 -13.99 9.13 7.47
N ALA A 172 -14.93 9.15 8.41
CA ALA A 172 -16.36 9.01 8.20
C ALA A 172 -17.07 10.07 9.06
N ASP A 173 -18.34 10.35 8.74
CA ASP A 173 -19.14 11.33 9.48
C ASP A 173 -19.29 10.96 10.97
N ASP A 174 -19.35 9.65 11.25
CA ASP A 174 -19.23 9.09 12.58
C ASP A 174 -17.78 8.63 12.83
N PRO A 175 -17.07 9.23 13.81
CA PRO A 175 -15.71 8.81 14.17
C PRO A 175 -15.55 7.33 14.52
N ARG A 176 -16.63 6.65 14.92
CA ARG A 176 -16.63 5.21 15.22
C ARG A 176 -16.54 4.33 13.97
N ASP A 177 -16.76 4.92 12.80
CA ASP A 177 -16.67 4.25 11.50
C ASP A 177 -15.35 4.59 10.77
N TRP A 178 -14.37 5.16 11.47
CA TRP A 178 -13.00 5.29 10.97
C TRP A 178 -12.29 3.92 11.03
N PHE A 179 -11.41 3.61 10.08
CA PHE A 179 -10.68 2.32 10.11
C PHE A 179 -9.81 2.18 11.36
N LEU A 180 -9.14 3.29 11.71
CA LEU A 180 -8.35 3.49 12.92
C LEU A 180 -8.48 4.96 13.34
N SER A 181 -8.54 5.21 14.65
CA SER A 181 -8.37 6.55 15.21
C SER A 181 -6.90 7.01 15.10
N ASN A 182 -6.66 8.30 15.33
CA ASN A 182 -5.30 8.86 15.37
C ASN A 182 -4.42 8.15 16.42
N ASP A 183 -4.96 7.92 17.62
CA ASP A 183 -4.26 7.21 18.70
C ASP A 183 -3.97 5.75 18.34
N GLN A 184 -4.92 5.04 17.71
CA GLN A 184 -4.71 3.67 17.25
C GLN A 184 -3.61 3.57 16.18
N MET A 185 -3.56 4.51 15.24
CA MET A 185 -2.48 4.55 14.25
C MET A 185 -1.11 4.80 14.91
N ALA A 186 -1.03 5.71 15.88
CA ALA A 186 0.20 5.97 16.62
C ALA A 186 0.66 4.73 17.42
N ILE A 187 -0.27 4.05 18.11
CA ILE A 187 0.00 2.80 18.84
C ILE A 187 0.53 1.71 17.90
N GLY A 188 -0.13 1.50 16.75
CA GLY A 188 0.29 0.50 15.77
C GLY A 188 1.68 0.77 15.20
N ARG A 189 1.97 2.04 14.88
CA ARG A 189 3.29 2.51 14.47
C ARG A 189 4.35 2.22 15.52
N ASP A 190 4.12 2.63 16.75
CA ASP A 190 5.09 2.51 17.83
C ASP A 190 5.34 1.05 18.18
N ALA A 191 4.30 0.20 18.19
CA ALA A 191 4.41 -1.23 18.39
C ALA A 191 5.30 -1.91 17.34
N ILE A 192 5.10 -1.62 16.05
CA ILE A 192 5.94 -2.18 14.98
C ILE A 192 7.39 -1.72 15.10
N ASN A 193 7.61 -0.44 15.37
CA ASN A 193 8.94 0.13 15.52
C ASN A 193 9.67 -0.46 16.74
N GLU A 194 8.98 -0.68 17.86
CA GLU A 194 9.55 -1.33 19.04
C GLU A 194 9.88 -2.81 18.77
N LEU A 195 8.97 -3.54 18.12
CA LEU A 195 9.17 -4.94 17.75
C LEU A 195 10.38 -5.13 16.84
N LEU A 196 10.56 -4.25 15.87
CA LEU A 196 11.65 -4.33 14.90
C LEU A 196 12.93 -3.63 15.37
N GLY A 197 12.86 -2.79 16.41
CA GLY A 197 13.99 -2.00 16.90
C GLY A 197 14.50 -0.95 15.90
N ALA A 198 13.68 -0.57 14.92
CA ALA A 198 14.01 0.36 13.85
C ALA A 198 12.75 1.10 13.40
N ARG A 199 12.92 2.29 12.80
CA ARG A 199 11.80 3.09 12.25
C ARG A 199 11.30 2.49 10.93
N ARG A 200 10.57 1.39 11.02
CA ARG A 200 10.01 0.60 9.90
C ARG A 200 8.56 0.96 9.59
N MET A 201 7.91 1.70 10.49
CA MET A 201 6.54 2.16 10.37
C MET A 201 6.45 3.66 10.66
N LEU A 202 5.74 4.36 9.78
CA LEU A 202 5.28 5.74 9.95
C LEU A 202 3.77 5.73 10.14
N SER A 203 3.19 6.85 10.58
CA SER A 203 1.73 7.02 10.59
C SER A 203 1.36 8.43 10.17
N HIS A 204 0.16 8.57 9.60
CA HIS A 204 -0.51 9.86 9.52
C HIS A 204 -1.22 10.19 10.84
N SER A 205 -1.73 11.42 10.91
CA SER A 205 -2.95 11.74 11.65
C SER A 205 -4.00 12.27 10.67
N LEU A 206 -5.24 11.80 10.83
CA LEU A 206 -6.40 12.30 10.13
C LEU A 206 -6.75 13.71 10.61
N ILE A 207 -7.10 14.56 9.65
CA ILE A 207 -7.86 15.78 9.90
C ILE A 207 -9.31 15.56 9.51
N ALA A 208 -10.23 16.10 10.30
CA ALA A 208 -11.67 16.02 10.04
C ALA A 208 -12.29 17.42 10.03
N PRO A 209 -12.03 18.25 8.99
CA PRO A 209 -12.57 19.60 8.91
C PRO A 209 -14.07 19.65 9.18
N LYS A 210 -14.49 20.68 9.93
CA LYS A 210 -15.86 20.92 10.41
C LYS A 210 -16.37 19.97 11.50
N HIS A 211 -15.68 18.87 11.82
CA HIS A 211 -16.02 18.07 13.00
C HIS A 211 -15.78 18.89 14.29
N PRO A 212 -16.60 18.71 15.35
CA PRO A 212 -16.34 19.38 16.62
C PRO A 212 -14.91 19.12 17.14
N GLY A 213 -14.18 20.17 17.48
CA GLY A 213 -12.82 20.08 18.05
C GLY A 213 -11.69 19.76 17.06
N TRP A 214 -11.95 19.66 15.75
CA TRP A 214 -10.95 19.23 14.77
C TRP A 214 -9.68 20.09 14.72
N MET A 215 -9.78 21.40 15.03
CA MET A 215 -8.64 22.31 15.05
C MET A 215 -7.75 22.14 16.28
N ASP A 216 -8.31 21.74 17.41
CA ASP A 216 -7.57 21.43 18.64
C ASP A 216 -6.88 20.06 18.49
N GLU A 217 -7.56 19.13 17.81
CA GLU A 217 -7.02 17.82 17.51
C GLU A 217 -5.75 17.87 16.63
N ILE A 218 -5.62 18.87 15.75
CA ILE A 218 -4.38 19.11 14.99
C ILE A 218 -3.20 19.37 15.94
N ASP A 219 -3.36 20.27 16.92
CA ASP A 219 -2.28 20.57 17.85
C ASP A 219 -1.95 19.37 18.73
N ARG A 220 -2.98 18.68 19.26
CA ARG A 220 -2.79 17.47 20.07
C ARG A 220 -2.04 16.39 19.29
N CYS A 221 -2.46 16.12 18.05
CA CYS A 221 -1.80 15.11 17.22
C CYS A 221 -0.35 15.47 16.96
N ALA A 222 -0.05 16.72 16.62
CA ALA A 222 1.32 17.16 16.38
C ALA A 222 2.22 17.01 17.61
N GLU A 223 1.75 17.43 18.78
CA GLU A 223 2.54 17.47 20.02
C GLU A 223 2.70 16.08 20.67
N VAL A 224 1.60 15.33 20.71
CA VAL A 224 1.51 14.05 21.44
C VAL A 224 1.78 12.86 20.53
N LEU A 225 1.11 12.78 19.38
CA LEU A 225 1.15 11.59 18.52
C LEU A 225 2.29 11.65 17.48
N ARG A 226 2.76 12.85 17.15
CA ARG A 226 3.90 13.15 16.27
C ARG A 226 3.82 12.36 14.95
N PRO A 227 2.75 12.54 14.15
CA PRO A 227 2.62 11.85 12.88
C PRO A 227 3.71 12.29 11.89
N ALA A 228 3.96 11.48 10.87
CA ALA A 228 4.85 11.84 9.77
C ALA A 228 4.21 12.84 8.80
N SER A 229 2.87 12.86 8.70
CA SER A 229 2.10 13.78 7.85
C SER A 229 0.61 13.76 8.18
N TRP A 230 -0.14 14.68 7.58
CA TRP A 230 -1.58 14.78 7.71
C TRP A 230 -2.30 13.96 6.63
N LYS A 231 -3.47 13.44 6.95
CA LYS A 231 -4.34 12.73 6.01
C LYS A 231 -5.72 13.38 5.96
N SER A 232 -6.25 13.64 4.77
CA SER A 232 -7.53 14.32 4.55
C SER A 232 -8.40 13.62 3.51
N TYR A 233 -9.72 13.75 3.70
CA TYR A 233 -10.77 13.28 2.80
C TYR A 233 -11.76 14.43 2.55
N PRO A 234 -11.57 15.23 1.49
CA PRO A 234 -12.44 16.36 1.15
C PRO A 234 -13.91 15.98 0.89
N VAL A 235 -14.16 14.74 0.46
CA VAL A 235 -15.52 14.18 0.34
C VAL A 235 -16.21 13.96 1.68
N GLY A 236 -15.46 14.02 2.79
CA GLY A 236 -15.87 13.77 4.17
C GLY A 236 -15.91 12.29 4.51
N ASP A 237 -16.97 11.61 4.06
CA ASP A 237 -17.22 10.19 4.24
C ASP A 237 -17.12 9.51 2.86
N PRO A 238 -16.17 8.59 2.64
CA PRO A 238 -15.98 7.93 1.36
C PRO A 238 -17.04 6.85 1.07
N PHE A 239 -17.85 6.45 2.05
CA PHE A 239 -18.81 5.36 1.92
C PHE A 239 -20.25 5.85 1.77
N HIS A 240 -20.55 7.04 2.31
CA HIS A 240 -21.90 7.60 2.32
C HIS A 240 -21.91 9.08 1.94
N TYR A 241 -23.12 9.63 1.81
CA TYR A 241 -23.28 11.08 1.76
C TYR A 241 -22.79 11.70 3.08
N SER A 242 -21.70 12.47 2.99
CA SER A 242 -21.20 13.25 4.11
C SER A 242 -21.94 14.58 4.26
N LYS A 243 -22.23 14.96 5.50
CA LYS A 243 -22.64 16.34 5.85
C LYS A 243 -21.47 17.32 5.97
N TRP A 244 -20.22 16.86 5.89
CA TRP A 244 -19.03 17.69 6.10
C TRP A 244 -18.03 17.71 4.92
N PRO A 245 -18.46 17.80 3.65
CA PRO A 245 -17.50 17.96 2.56
C PRO A 245 -16.84 19.33 2.61
N TYR A 246 -15.61 19.45 2.14
CA TYR A 246 -14.86 20.71 2.11
C TYR A 246 -13.90 20.76 0.93
N ARG A 247 -13.49 21.96 0.54
CA ARG A 247 -12.47 22.18 -0.48
C ARG A 247 -11.12 22.45 0.15
N LEU A 248 -10.04 22.08 -0.52
CA LEU A 248 -8.67 22.38 -0.08
C LEU A 248 -8.35 23.87 -0.13
N ASP A 249 -9.02 24.63 -0.99
CA ASP A 249 -8.83 26.08 -1.20
C ASP A 249 -9.80 26.95 -0.38
N ASP A 250 -10.58 26.36 0.53
CA ASP A 250 -11.44 27.10 1.46
C ASP A 250 -10.56 27.87 2.47
N GLU A 251 -10.36 29.16 2.20
CA GLU A 251 -9.48 30.03 3.01
C GLU A 251 -9.94 30.14 4.47
N GLY A 252 -11.26 30.20 4.71
CA GLY A 252 -11.80 30.36 6.06
C GLY A 252 -11.67 29.08 6.89
N LEU A 253 -11.72 27.92 6.25
CA LEU A 253 -11.68 26.62 6.92
C LEU A 253 -10.27 26.02 6.97
N MET A 254 -9.60 25.93 5.83
CA MET A 254 -8.38 25.13 5.68
C MET A 254 -7.10 25.93 5.92
N TYR A 255 -7.06 27.24 5.64
CA TYR A 255 -5.81 28.00 5.79
C TYR A 255 -5.36 28.11 7.25
N PRO A 256 -6.26 28.32 8.24
CA PRO A 256 -5.88 28.22 9.64
C PRO A 256 -5.28 26.85 10.02
N ALA A 257 -5.73 25.76 9.39
CA ALA A 257 -5.14 24.44 9.59
C ALA A 257 -3.76 24.35 8.95
N TYR A 258 -3.57 24.88 7.75
CA TYR A 258 -2.26 24.94 7.09
C TYR A 258 -1.24 25.76 7.90
N GLU A 259 -1.66 26.87 8.53
CA GLU A 259 -0.82 27.61 9.48
C GLU A 259 -0.38 26.75 10.66
N LYS A 260 -1.29 25.94 11.24
CA LYS A 260 -0.93 24.98 12.30
C LYS A 260 0.07 23.93 11.80
N PHE A 261 -0.16 23.37 10.60
CA PHE A 261 0.75 22.38 10.00
C PHE A 261 2.17 22.95 9.88
N MET A 262 2.29 24.17 9.38
CA MET A 262 3.57 24.86 9.24
C MET A 262 4.23 25.17 10.58
N ARG A 263 3.46 25.61 11.59
CA ARG A 263 3.97 25.88 12.95
C ARG A 263 4.56 24.63 13.60
N HIS A 264 3.94 23.47 13.39
CA HIS A 264 4.42 22.17 13.90
C HIS A 264 5.49 21.52 13.01
N GLY A 265 5.86 22.14 11.89
CA GLY A 265 6.87 21.61 10.97
C GLY A 265 6.41 20.42 10.13
N LEU A 266 5.11 20.09 10.14
CA LEU A 266 4.53 18.97 9.41
C LEU A 266 3.98 19.44 8.07
N ARG A 267 4.82 19.36 7.03
CA ARG A 267 4.60 20.03 5.73
C ARG A 267 4.02 19.13 4.64
N THR A 268 3.45 17.99 4.99
CA THR A 268 2.90 17.03 4.03
C THR A 268 1.44 16.78 4.36
N LEU A 269 0.57 17.00 3.38
CA LEU A 269 -0.86 16.72 3.44
C LEU A 269 -1.22 15.70 2.35
N CYS A 270 -1.58 14.51 2.78
CA CYS A 270 -2.06 13.44 1.93
C CYS A 270 -3.57 13.54 1.76
N VAL A 271 -4.06 13.70 0.52
CA VAL A 271 -5.46 13.98 0.22
C VAL A 271 -6.06 12.84 -0.59
N HIS A 272 -7.13 12.23 -0.10
CA HIS A 272 -7.90 11.28 -0.91
C HIS A 272 -8.70 12.03 -2.00
N LYS A 273 -8.40 11.74 -3.28
CA LYS A 273 -9.12 12.25 -4.46
C LYS A 273 -9.25 11.11 -5.49
N GLY A 274 -10.34 11.06 -6.24
CA GLY A 274 -10.62 9.96 -7.18
C GLY A 274 -11.43 8.81 -6.57
N LEU A 275 -11.30 7.61 -7.14
CA LEU A 275 -12.00 6.37 -6.80
C LEU A 275 -13.53 6.49 -6.74
N MET A 276 -14.13 7.23 -7.66
CA MET A 276 -15.58 7.37 -7.73
C MET A 276 -16.25 6.12 -8.32
N PRO A 277 -17.39 5.66 -7.75
CA PRO A 277 -18.15 4.56 -8.33
C PRO A 277 -18.70 4.94 -9.72
N ALA A 278 -18.95 3.96 -10.60
CA ALA A 278 -19.38 4.25 -11.98
C ALA A 278 -20.63 5.15 -12.10
N ASN A 279 -21.53 5.12 -11.11
CA ASN A 279 -22.74 5.92 -11.06
C ASN A 279 -22.66 7.12 -10.09
N PHE A 280 -21.43 7.60 -9.79
CA PHE A 280 -21.19 8.67 -8.83
C PHE A 280 -22.00 9.94 -9.09
N LEU A 281 -22.22 10.33 -10.36
CA LEU A 281 -23.05 11.50 -10.70
C LEU A 281 -24.49 11.40 -10.18
N LYS A 282 -25.00 10.18 -10.02
CA LYS A 282 -26.36 9.91 -9.52
C LYS A 282 -26.39 9.57 -8.03
N ARG A 283 -25.32 8.97 -7.51
CA ARG A 283 -25.29 8.38 -6.16
C ARG A 283 -24.42 9.12 -5.14
N PHE A 284 -23.59 10.05 -5.58
CA PHE A 284 -22.59 10.69 -4.75
C PHE A 284 -22.64 12.21 -4.93
N ALA A 285 -23.55 12.90 -4.23
CA ALA A 285 -23.75 14.35 -4.38
C ALA A 285 -22.46 15.16 -4.15
N ASN A 286 -21.57 14.67 -3.28
CA ASN A 286 -20.29 15.28 -2.94
C ASN A 286 -19.16 14.93 -3.92
N TRP A 287 -19.44 14.33 -5.08
CA TRP A 287 -18.41 13.87 -6.00
C TRP A 287 -17.40 14.94 -6.42
N LYS A 288 -17.83 16.21 -6.49
CA LYS A 288 -16.96 17.34 -6.88
C LYS A 288 -15.78 17.49 -5.92
N TYR A 289 -15.96 17.18 -4.65
CA TYR A 289 -14.88 17.25 -3.66
C TYR A 289 -13.83 16.13 -3.87
N GLY A 290 -14.14 15.11 -4.68
CA GLY A 290 -13.20 14.07 -5.09
C GLY A 290 -12.35 14.43 -6.31
N ASN A 291 -12.62 15.53 -7.03
CA ASN A 291 -11.79 16.00 -8.14
C ASN A 291 -10.63 16.89 -7.64
N VAL A 292 -9.83 17.46 -8.55
CA VAL A 292 -8.65 18.29 -8.22
C VAL A 292 -8.81 19.78 -8.53
N ASP A 293 -10.04 20.28 -8.73
CA ASP A 293 -10.25 21.68 -9.12
C ASP A 293 -9.96 22.70 -7.99
N ASP A 294 -9.90 22.24 -6.74
CA ASP A 294 -9.54 23.02 -5.54
C ASP A 294 -8.04 23.05 -5.26
N LEU A 295 -7.29 22.13 -5.86
CA LEU A 295 -5.87 21.97 -5.56
C LEU A 295 -4.99 23.12 -6.08
N PRO A 296 -5.19 23.70 -7.29
CA PRO A 296 -4.27 24.69 -7.83
C PRO A 296 -4.11 25.93 -6.95
N LYS A 297 -5.22 26.45 -6.43
CA LYS A 297 -5.19 27.63 -5.56
C LYS A 297 -4.51 27.32 -4.23
N ALA A 298 -4.89 26.22 -3.57
CA ALA A 298 -4.27 25.80 -2.33
C ALA A 298 -2.74 25.57 -2.48
N ALA A 299 -2.32 24.91 -3.55
CA ALA A 299 -0.91 24.67 -3.85
C ALA A 299 -0.12 25.97 -4.07
N LYS A 300 -0.71 26.92 -4.80
CA LYS A 300 -0.10 28.23 -5.08
C LYS A 300 0.02 29.11 -3.84
N ASP A 301 -1.02 29.14 -3.02
CA ASP A 301 -1.07 29.98 -1.83
C ASP A 301 -0.19 29.40 -0.69
N TRP A 302 0.06 28.08 -0.71
CA TRP A 302 0.85 27.36 0.29
C TRP A 302 2.04 26.60 -0.34
N PRO A 303 3.02 27.29 -0.95
CA PRO A 303 4.12 26.65 -1.69
C PRO A 303 5.04 25.78 -0.80
N ASN A 304 5.02 26.00 0.52
CA ASN A 304 5.80 25.23 1.49
C ASN A 304 5.07 23.98 2.03
N LEU A 305 3.80 23.77 1.66
CA LEU A 305 3.03 22.57 1.98
C LEU A 305 3.03 21.64 0.76
N THR A 306 3.42 20.39 0.92
CA THR A 306 3.35 19.38 -0.13
C THR A 306 2.01 18.65 -0.08
N PHE A 307 1.28 18.68 -1.19
CA PHE A 307 0.01 17.97 -1.36
C PHE A 307 0.27 16.63 -2.06
N VAL A 308 0.06 15.53 -1.36
CA VAL A 308 0.15 14.18 -1.95
C VAL A 308 -1.26 13.71 -2.28
N ILE A 309 -1.56 13.57 -3.56
CA ILE A 309 -2.90 13.18 -4.03
C ILE A 309 -2.97 11.66 -4.13
N TYR A 310 -3.68 11.05 -3.19
CA TYR A 310 -3.87 9.60 -3.15
C TYR A 310 -4.68 9.14 -4.33
N HIS A 311 -4.35 7.95 -4.83
CA HIS A 311 -4.93 7.36 -6.04
C HIS A 311 -4.73 8.22 -7.29
N ALA A 312 -3.81 9.19 -7.26
CA ALA A 312 -3.49 10.06 -8.39
C ALA A 312 -4.70 10.73 -9.05
N ALA A 313 -5.75 11.00 -8.26
CA ALA A 313 -7.04 11.50 -8.73
C ALA A 313 -7.68 10.61 -9.83
N PHE A 314 -7.38 9.32 -9.87
CA PHE A 314 -7.98 8.39 -10.81
C PHE A 314 -9.48 8.31 -10.59
N ARG A 315 -10.27 8.81 -11.54
CA ARG A 315 -11.73 8.92 -11.37
C ARG A 315 -12.40 7.57 -11.13
N PRO A 316 -12.19 6.51 -11.94
CA PRO A 316 -12.89 5.24 -11.72
C PRO A 316 -12.45 4.58 -10.42
N SER A 317 -13.36 3.90 -9.72
CA SER A 317 -13.00 3.00 -8.64
C SER A 317 -12.45 1.66 -9.17
N LEU A 318 -12.72 0.55 -8.48
CA LEU A 318 -12.26 -0.81 -8.81
C LEU A 318 -12.79 -1.35 -10.16
N MET A 319 -13.87 -0.75 -10.69
CA MET A 319 -14.41 -1.06 -12.01
C MET A 319 -14.03 0.03 -13.00
N VAL A 320 -12.93 -0.19 -13.71
CA VAL A 320 -12.54 0.66 -14.82
C VAL A 320 -13.43 0.32 -16.03
N PRO A 321 -14.23 1.28 -16.55
CA PRO A 321 -14.99 1.07 -17.77
C PRO A 321 -14.06 0.97 -18.99
N ASP A 322 -14.34 0.07 -19.93
CA ASP A 322 -13.54 -0.09 -21.15
C ASP A 322 -13.40 1.22 -21.95
N ASP A 323 -14.46 2.03 -21.99
CA ASP A 323 -14.48 3.34 -22.65
C ASP A 323 -13.44 4.30 -22.07
N PHE A 324 -13.03 4.14 -20.81
CA PHE A 324 -12.05 5.01 -20.18
C PHE A 324 -10.65 4.87 -20.83
N LEU A 325 -10.26 3.65 -21.21
CA LEU A 325 -9.03 3.42 -21.98
C LEU A 325 -9.19 3.92 -23.42
N LEU A 326 -10.36 3.69 -24.06
CA LEU A 326 -10.61 4.14 -25.42
C LEU A 326 -10.57 5.68 -25.54
N ASP A 327 -11.12 6.38 -24.55
CA ASP A 327 -11.08 7.84 -24.48
C ASP A 327 -9.65 8.35 -24.33
N PHE A 328 -8.85 7.72 -23.48
CA PHE A 328 -7.42 8.02 -23.38
C PHE A 328 -6.70 7.76 -24.71
N GLU A 329 -6.93 6.62 -25.35
CA GLU A 329 -6.31 6.31 -26.64
C GLU A 329 -6.70 7.31 -27.73
N ARG A 330 -7.93 7.81 -27.73
CA ARG A 330 -8.39 8.78 -28.71
C ARG A 330 -7.84 10.19 -28.45
N THR A 331 -7.75 10.60 -27.18
CA THR A 331 -7.54 12.01 -26.82
C THR A 331 -6.18 12.30 -26.20
N GLY A 332 -5.49 11.27 -25.70
CA GLY A 332 -4.33 11.40 -24.83
C GLY A 332 -4.65 11.94 -23.44
N ARG A 333 -5.93 12.12 -23.10
CA ARG A 333 -6.38 12.62 -21.79
C ARG A 333 -7.08 11.53 -21.01
N MET A 334 -6.81 11.53 -19.73
CA MET A 334 -7.50 10.73 -18.72
C MET A 334 -8.10 11.69 -17.70
N GLU A 335 -9.43 11.69 -17.61
CA GLU A 335 -10.17 12.60 -16.73
C GLU A 335 -9.61 12.57 -15.30
N TRP A 336 -9.41 13.76 -14.71
CA TRP A 336 -8.84 14.01 -13.38
C TRP A 336 -7.36 13.66 -13.20
N VAL A 337 -6.86 12.54 -13.75
CA VAL A 337 -5.42 12.21 -13.73
C VAL A 337 -4.62 13.21 -14.56
N THR A 338 -5.10 13.52 -15.77
CA THR A 338 -4.49 14.54 -16.62
C THR A 338 -4.69 15.93 -16.03
N ASP A 339 -5.85 16.19 -15.41
CA ASP A 339 -6.09 17.48 -14.78
C ASP A 339 -5.10 17.72 -13.64
N LEU A 340 -4.83 16.71 -12.81
CA LEU A 340 -3.79 16.72 -11.77
C LEU A 340 -2.40 16.95 -12.36
N ALA A 341 -2.02 16.15 -13.36
CA ALA A 341 -0.69 16.18 -13.98
C ALA A 341 -0.38 17.52 -14.66
N GLU A 342 -1.40 18.26 -15.12
CA GLU A 342 -1.22 19.56 -15.78
C GLU A 342 -1.11 20.73 -14.79
N ILE A 343 -1.42 20.55 -13.49
CA ILE A 343 -1.43 21.66 -12.52
C ILE A 343 -0.07 22.36 -12.42
N PRO A 344 1.08 21.66 -12.29
CA PRO A 344 2.38 22.32 -12.18
C PRO A 344 2.66 23.28 -13.33
N ALA A 345 2.45 22.83 -14.57
CA ALA A 345 2.70 23.63 -15.77
C ALA A 345 1.69 24.79 -15.93
N LYS A 346 0.42 24.56 -15.61
CA LYS A 346 -0.64 25.58 -15.77
C LYS A 346 -0.57 26.68 -14.72
N TYR A 347 -0.17 26.36 -13.50
CA TYR A 347 -0.27 27.26 -12.35
C TYR A 347 1.09 27.67 -11.76
N GLY A 348 2.20 27.11 -12.26
CA GLY A 348 3.55 27.45 -11.82
C GLY A 348 3.86 26.96 -10.40
N VAL A 349 3.39 25.77 -10.05
CA VAL A 349 3.55 25.16 -8.72
C VAL A 349 4.38 23.88 -8.79
N SER A 350 5.04 23.49 -7.69
CA SER A 350 5.92 22.31 -7.65
C SER A 350 5.72 21.44 -6.41
N ASN A 351 4.71 21.73 -5.60
CA ASN A 351 4.44 21.12 -4.30
C ASN A 351 3.28 20.11 -4.36
N ILE A 352 3.12 19.43 -5.49
CA ILE A 352 2.08 18.43 -5.73
C ILE A 352 2.74 17.10 -6.10
N CYS A 353 2.37 16.04 -5.38
CA CYS A 353 2.75 14.67 -5.69
C CYS A 353 1.49 13.83 -5.99
N ALA A 354 1.65 12.75 -6.72
CA ALA A 354 0.62 11.73 -6.92
C ALA A 354 1.06 10.42 -6.28
N ASP A 355 0.21 9.83 -5.44
CA ASP A 355 0.38 8.48 -4.94
C ASP A 355 -0.43 7.49 -5.81
N LEU A 356 0.18 6.35 -6.13
CA LEU A 356 -0.40 5.35 -7.02
C LEU A 356 -1.50 4.50 -6.38
N GLY A 357 -1.41 4.16 -5.10
CA GLY A 357 -2.38 3.37 -4.32
C GLY A 357 -3.16 2.30 -5.09
N THR A 358 -4.47 2.29 -4.83
CA THR A 358 -5.50 1.51 -5.54
C THR A 358 -5.47 1.71 -7.06
N THR A 359 -5.08 2.87 -7.57
CA THR A 359 -5.07 3.14 -9.01
C THR A 359 -4.16 2.17 -9.73
N PHE A 360 -2.93 2.01 -9.26
CA PHE A 360 -2.01 1.06 -9.85
C PHE A 360 -2.45 -0.38 -9.57
N GLY A 361 -2.88 -0.70 -8.34
CA GLY A 361 -3.34 -2.05 -8.00
C GLY A 361 -4.51 -2.53 -8.88
N ALA A 362 -5.55 -1.70 -9.03
CA ALA A 362 -6.71 -2.01 -9.84
C ALA A 362 -6.35 -2.11 -11.33
N THR A 363 -5.59 -1.16 -11.87
CA THR A 363 -5.27 -1.12 -13.30
C THR A 363 -4.24 -2.18 -13.70
N ALA A 364 -3.22 -2.48 -12.90
CA ALA A 364 -2.22 -3.51 -13.23
C ALA A 364 -2.84 -4.92 -13.41
N VAL A 365 -3.94 -5.21 -12.71
CA VAL A 365 -4.64 -6.51 -12.80
C VAL A 365 -5.75 -6.51 -13.86
N THR A 366 -6.38 -5.36 -14.12
CA THR A 366 -7.56 -5.29 -15.01
C THR A 366 -7.23 -4.75 -16.39
N HIS A 367 -6.32 -3.79 -16.48
CA HIS A 367 -5.99 -3.02 -17.68
C HIS A 367 -4.52 -2.57 -17.65
N PRO A 368 -3.54 -3.48 -17.84
CA PRO A 368 -2.11 -3.14 -17.75
C PRO A 368 -1.69 -1.98 -18.67
N ARG A 369 -2.29 -1.88 -19.86
CA ARG A 369 -2.08 -0.74 -20.77
C ARG A 369 -2.53 0.59 -20.16
N LEU A 370 -3.65 0.61 -19.44
CA LEU A 370 -4.11 1.80 -18.74
C LEU A 370 -3.19 2.14 -17.56
N ALA A 371 -2.67 1.15 -16.84
CA ALA A 371 -1.67 1.36 -15.79
C ALA A 371 -0.42 2.07 -16.35
N ALA A 372 0.06 1.63 -17.52
CA ALA A 372 1.14 2.30 -18.24
C ALA A 372 0.78 3.74 -18.65
N ALA A 373 -0.45 3.97 -19.12
CA ALA A 373 -0.93 5.32 -19.46
C ALA A 373 -0.96 6.26 -18.25
N VAL A 374 -1.46 5.79 -17.09
CA VAL A 374 -1.45 6.56 -15.83
C VAL A 374 -0.02 6.97 -15.47
N LEU A 375 0.93 6.03 -15.47
CA LEU A 375 2.34 6.33 -15.18
C LEU A 375 2.91 7.35 -16.17
N GLY A 376 2.64 7.18 -17.47
CA GLY A 376 3.10 8.11 -18.51
C GLY A 376 2.58 9.53 -18.32
N ILE A 377 1.28 9.70 -18.02
CA ILE A 377 0.66 11.00 -17.76
C ILE A 377 1.28 11.66 -16.53
N LEU A 378 1.37 10.93 -15.42
CA LEU A 378 1.86 11.47 -14.16
C LEU A 378 3.33 11.86 -14.24
N ILE A 379 4.19 10.99 -14.80
CA ILE A 379 5.62 11.27 -14.94
C ILE A 379 5.84 12.46 -15.88
N LYS A 380 5.11 12.54 -16.99
CA LYS A 380 5.24 13.66 -17.93
C LYS A 380 4.80 14.99 -17.33
N GLY A 381 3.74 15.01 -16.52
CA GLY A 381 3.18 16.25 -15.97
C GLY A 381 3.79 16.69 -14.64
N LEU A 382 4.02 15.75 -13.71
CA LEU A 382 4.55 16.03 -12.36
C LEU A 382 6.06 15.84 -12.26
N GLY A 383 6.65 15.07 -13.18
CA GLY A 383 8.02 14.59 -13.09
C GLY A 383 8.14 13.29 -12.28
N GLU A 384 9.16 12.48 -12.58
CA GLU A 384 9.41 11.21 -11.89
C GLU A 384 9.67 11.37 -10.38
N ASP A 385 10.07 12.56 -9.92
CA ASP A 385 10.36 12.89 -8.52
C ASP A 385 9.10 13.20 -7.68
N HIS A 386 7.91 13.24 -8.30
CA HIS A 386 6.63 13.57 -7.67
C HIS A 386 5.58 12.45 -7.80
N VAL A 387 5.97 11.28 -8.28
CA VAL A 387 5.12 10.08 -8.29
C VAL A 387 5.57 9.15 -7.17
N LEU A 388 4.66 8.82 -6.27
CA LEU A 388 4.93 8.05 -5.04
C LEU A 388 4.31 6.66 -5.11
N TRP A 389 5.00 5.71 -4.48
CA TRP A 389 4.49 4.38 -4.25
C TRP A 389 3.60 4.33 -3.01
N GLY A 390 2.40 3.82 -3.22
CA GLY A 390 1.45 3.43 -2.20
C GLY A 390 0.70 2.22 -2.73
N THR A 391 0.38 1.26 -1.88
CA THR A 391 -0.31 0.04 -2.33
C THR A 391 -1.78 0.03 -2.00
N ASP A 392 -2.19 0.85 -1.03
CA ASP A 392 -3.47 0.70 -0.36
C ASP A 392 -3.60 -0.73 0.21
N ALA A 393 -2.50 -1.36 0.63
CA ALA A 393 -2.53 -2.65 1.33
C ALA A 393 -3.18 -2.48 2.71
N ILE A 394 -3.74 -3.48 3.37
CA ILE A 394 -3.75 -4.91 3.01
C ILE A 394 -5.02 -5.35 2.26
N TRP A 395 -5.77 -4.41 1.70
CA TRP A 395 -6.95 -4.65 0.89
C TRP A 395 -6.74 -5.68 -0.24
N TYR A 396 -5.53 -5.71 -0.77
CA TYR A 396 -5.11 -6.62 -1.84
C TYR A 396 -4.32 -7.86 -1.35
N GLY A 397 -4.23 -8.06 -0.04
CA GLY A 397 -3.27 -8.99 0.58
C GLY A 397 -1.85 -8.39 0.63
N SER A 398 -0.84 -9.25 0.75
CA SER A 398 0.57 -8.83 0.64
C SER A 398 0.81 -8.01 -0.63
N PRO A 399 1.46 -6.83 -0.54
CA PRO A 399 1.74 -5.96 -1.68
C PRO A 399 2.84 -6.49 -2.60
N ARG A 400 3.44 -7.67 -2.33
CA ARG A 400 4.54 -8.23 -3.14
C ARG A 400 4.22 -8.26 -4.63
N TRP A 401 3.00 -8.64 -4.99
CA TRP A 401 2.59 -8.70 -6.39
C TRP A 401 2.49 -7.31 -7.04
N GLN A 402 2.10 -6.26 -6.29
CA GLN A 402 2.06 -4.88 -6.78
C GLN A 402 3.47 -4.37 -7.04
N ILE A 403 4.39 -4.61 -6.10
CA ILE A 403 5.80 -4.21 -6.24
C ILE A 403 6.41 -4.89 -7.46
N GLU A 404 6.14 -6.19 -7.65
CA GLU A 404 6.60 -6.94 -8.81
C GLU A 404 5.94 -6.49 -10.11
N ALA A 405 4.68 -6.08 -10.07
CA ALA A 405 4.02 -5.48 -11.23
C ALA A 405 4.69 -4.16 -11.62
N LEU A 406 5.02 -3.28 -10.67
CA LEU A 406 5.71 -2.02 -10.97
C LEU A 406 7.15 -2.24 -11.47
N ARG A 407 7.86 -3.23 -10.91
CA ARG A 407 9.18 -3.64 -11.42
C ARG A 407 9.11 -4.08 -12.88
N ARG A 408 8.03 -4.75 -13.28
CA ARG A 408 7.89 -5.38 -14.60
C ARG A 408 7.21 -4.49 -15.64
N ILE A 409 6.34 -3.58 -15.24
CA ILE A 409 5.56 -2.79 -16.20
C ILE A 409 6.47 -1.87 -17.02
N GLU A 410 6.15 -1.71 -18.29
CA GLU A 410 6.75 -0.74 -19.21
C GLU A 410 5.66 0.01 -19.99
N ILE A 411 5.94 1.25 -20.38
CA ILE A 411 5.09 2.01 -21.29
C ILE A 411 5.31 1.48 -22.71
N PRO A 412 4.29 0.95 -23.40
CA PRO A 412 4.45 0.43 -24.76
C PRO A 412 5.02 1.46 -25.73
N GLU A 413 5.90 1.05 -26.65
CA GLU A 413 6.57 2.00 -27.56
C GLU A 413 5.60 2.81 -28.41
N ASP A 414 4.47 2.22 -28.80
CA ASP A 414 3.44 2.92 -29.56
C ASP A 414 2.83 4.07 -28.74
N MET A 415 2.62 3.84 -27.44
CA MET A 415 2.17 4.85 -26.49
C MET A 415 3.24 5.91 -26.24
N GLN A 416 4.51 5.51 -26.11
CA GLN A 416 5.65 6.44 -26.01
C GLN A 416 5.68 7.40 -27.20
N ARG A 417 5.62 6.87 -28.44
CA ARG A 417 5.63 7.68 -29.67
C ARG A 417 4.41 8.58 -29.78
N LYS A 418 3.22 8.06 -29.50
CA LYS A 418 1.94 8.76 -29.68
C LYS A 418 1.73 9.88 -28.67
N HIS A 419 2.13 9.68 -27.41
CA HIS A 419 1.86 10.62 -26.33
C HIS A 419 3.11 11.33 -25.78
N GLY A 420 4.30 11.01 -26.31
CA GLY A 420 5.57 11.58 -25.87
C GLY A 420 5.92 11.20 -24.44
N PHE A 421 5.66 9.94 -24.06
CA PHE A 421 6.05 9.41 -22.76
C PHE A 421 7.48 8.85 -22.82
N ALA A 422 8.25 9.05 -21.74
CA ALA A 422 9.55 8.42 -21.57
C ALA A 422 9.39 6.95 -21.13
N PRO A 423 10.32 6.05 -21.48
CA PRO A 423 10.32 4.69 -20.97
C PRO A 423 10.56 4.67 -19.44
N LEU A 424 9.96 3.71 -18.75
CA LEU A 424 10.19 3.47 -17.32
C LEU A 424 11.52 2.77 -17.07
N GLY A 425 11.98 1.94 -18.01
CA GLY A 425 13.23 1.20 -17.93
C GLY A 425 13.13 -0.11 -17.15
N GLY A 426 14.28 -0.75 -16.95
CA GLY A 426 14.41 -2.03 -16.24
C GLY A 426 13.95 -1.97 -14.77
N PRO A 427 13.83 -3.11 -14.07
CA PRO A 427 13.24 -3.20 -12.74
C PRO A 427 13.94 -2.39 -11.63
N ASP A 428 15.22 -2.02 -11.83
CA ASP A 428 15.99 -1.13 -10.95
C ASP A 428 16.38 0.20 -11.63
N SER A 429 15.59 0.66 -12.62
CA SER A 429 15.79 1.97 -13.22
C SER A 429 15.67 3.09 -12.20
N THR A 430 16.27 4.24 -12.48
CA THR A 430 16.14 5.44 -11.64
C THR A 430 14.67 5.83 -11.43
N VAL A 431 13.84 5.77 -12.48
CA VAL A 431 12.39 6.02 -12.40
C VAL A 431 11.73 5.09 -11.39
N LYS A 432 11.93 3.78 -11.49
CA LYS A 432 11.24 2.80 -10.64
C LYS A 432 11.73 2.86 -9.20
N ARG A 433 13.03 3.09 -8.96
CA ARG A 433 13.57 3.33 -7.60
C ARG A 433 12.99 4.58 -6.96
N LYS A 434 12.86 5.68 -7.74
CA LYS A 434 12.23 6.92 -7.29
C LYS A 434 10.80 6.69 -6.82
N ILE A 435 9.99 6.06 -7.68
CA ILE A 435 8.59 5.76 -7.38
C ILE A 435 8.49 4.83 -6.17
N LEU A 436 9.17 3.67 -6.19
CA LEU A 436 9.07 2.62 -5.17
C LEU A 436 9.49 3.04 -3.76
N GLY A 437 10.34 4.07 -3.61
CA GLY A 437 10.73 4.49 -2.28
C GLY A 437 11.50 5.80 -2.17
N LEU A 438 12.36 6.17 -3.13
CA LEU A 438 13.25 7.32 -2.92
C LEU A 438 12.50 8.66 -2.83
N ASN A 439 11.39 8.81 -3.56
CA ASN A 439 10.59 10.04 -3.49
C ASN A 439 9.92 10.20 -2.12
N ALA A 440 9.31 9.14 -1.60
CA ALA A 440 8.72 9.15 -0.27
C ALA A 440 9.79 9.26 0.83
N ALA A 441 10.96 8.65 0.64
CA ALA A 441 12.08 8.76 1.56
C ALA A 441 12.55 10.21 1.71
N ARG A 442 12.68 10.93 0.59
CA ARG A 442 12.95 12.38 0.57
C ARG A 442 11.87 13.17 1.31
N LEU A 443 10.60 12.83 1.08
CA LEU A 443 9.47 13.53 1.69
C LEU A 443 9.40 13.36 3.22
N TYR A 444 9.76 12.18 3.72
CA TYR A 444 9.65 11.82 5.14
C TYR A 444 10.97 11.85 5.91
N GLY A 445 12.06 12.29 5.28
CA GLY A 445 13.39 12.35 5.89
C GLY A 445 13.92 10.97 6.29
N ILE A 446 13.66 9.96 5.46
CA ILE A 446 14.15 8.59 5.64
C ILE A 446 15.41 8.41 4.80
N ASN A 447 16.48 7.87 5.38
CA ASN A 447 17.68 7.50 4.64
C ASN A 447 17.59 6.03 4.22
N PRO A 448 17.47 5.71 2.91
CA PRO A 448 17.37 4.33 2.43
C PRO A 448 18.52 3.42 2.88
N GLN A 449 19.72 3.98 3.09
CA GLN A 449 20.89 3.20 3.50
C GLN A 449 20.76 2.57 4.90
N ASP A 450 19.93 3.15 5.76
CA ASP A 450 19.69 2.63 7.11
C ASP A 450 18.96 1.28 7.09
N TYR A 451 18.40 0.90 5.93
CA TYR A 451 17.57 -0.30 5.75
C TYR A 451 18.21 -1.35 4.84
N ALA A 452 19.45 -1.12 4.37
CA ALA A 452 20.21 -2.06 3.54
C ALA A 452 20.95 -3.13 4.36
N ALA A 453 20.92 -3.05 5.70
CA ALA A 453 21.64 -3.93 6.61
C ALA A 453 20.84 -5.18 7.01
N ASP A 454 21.56 -6.22 7.45
CA ASP A 454 21.00 -7.41 8.06
C ASP A 454 20.46 -7.11 9.48
N ASP A 455 19.23 -6.61 9.55
CA ASP A 455 18.58 -6.19 10.78
C ASP A 455 17.60 -7.24 11.33
N ARG A 456 16.87 -6.87 12.39
CA ARG A 456 15.91 -7.75 13.05
C ARG A 456 14.78 -8.20 12.11
N LEU A 457 14.37 -7.35 11.17
CA LEU A 457 13.37 -7.73 10.18
C LEU A 457 13.96 -8.76 9.20
N ALA A 458 15.16 -8.51 8.67
CA ALA A 458 15.82 -9.45 7.77
C ALA A 458 16.05 -10.83 8.42
N ALA A 459 16.44 -10.85 9.70
CA ALA A 459 16.57 -12.08 10.48
C ALA A 459 15.23 -12.82 10.62
N LEU A 460 14.16 -12.10 10.96
CA LEU A 460 12.83 -12.68 11.09
C LEU A 460 12.29 -13.20 9.75
N GLN A 461 12.52 -12.48 8.65
CA GLN A 461 12.14 -12.93 7.31
C GLN A 461 12.84 -14.23 6.94
N ARG A 462 14.15 -14.37 7.21
CA ARG A 462 14.88 -15.62 6.97
C ARG A 462 14.31 -16.77 7.81
N GLU A 463 14.06 -16.54 9.08
CA GLU A 463 13.52 -17.55 9.98
C GLU A 463 12.10 -17.98 9.54
N TYR A 464 11.26 -17.02 9.17
CA TYR A 464 9.92 -17.26 8.60
C TYR A 464 9.97 -18.06 7.30
N CYS A 465 10.86 -17.70 6.37
CA CYS A 465 11.04 -18.41 5.10
C CYS A 465 11.54 -19.84 5.31
N VAL A 466 12.52 -20.06 6.18
CA VAL A 466 13.08 -21.38 6.48
C VAL A 466 12.07 -22.25 7.22
N ALA A 467 11.31 -21.68 8.14
CA ALA A 467 10.36 -22.42 8.98
C ALA A 467 9.29 -23.13 8.17
N GLY A 468 9.00 -22.64 6.97
CA GLY A 468 7.97 -23.24 6.16
C GLY A 468 6.67 -23.32 6.96
N ASP A 469 6.14 -24.56 7.23
CA ASP A 469 4.80 -25.07 7.77
C ASP A 469 4.38 -24.20 8.93
N ARG A 470 5.42 -23.76 9.59
CA ARG A 470 5.52 -23.24 10.93
C ARG A 470 5.92 -21.77 10.93
N GLY A 471 5.90 -21.09 9.78
CA GLY A 471 6.16 -19.65 9.70
C GLY A 471 5.16 -18.87 10.54
N ASP A 472 3.91 -19.31 10.60
CA ASP A 472 2.90 -18.76 11.52
C ASP A 472 3.31 -18.95 13.00
N GLU A 473 3.98 -20.06 13.36
CA GLU A 473 4.51 -20.27 14.72
C GLU A 473 5.68 -19.33 15.04
N VAL A 474 6.57 -19.08 14.06
CA VAL A 474 7.67 -18.09 14.18
C VAL A 474 7.11 -16.69 14.38
N LEU A 475 6.12 -16.30 13.57
CA LEU A 475 5.45 -15.01 13.71
C LEU A 475 4.78 -14.87 15.08
N ASP A 476 4.03 -15.89 15.50
CA ASP A 476 3.34 -15.86 16.79
C ASP A 476 4.33 -15.72 17.95
N ALA A 477 5.43 -16.47 17.93
CA ALA A 477 6.50 -16.36 18.92
C ALA A 477 7.17 -14.96 18.90
N PHE A 478 7.32 -14.35 17.73
CA PHE A 478 7.90 -13.02 17.60
C PHE A 478 6.98 -11.92 18.16
N LEU A 479 5.67 -12.04 17.93
CA LEU A 479 4.67 -11.05 18.38
C LEU A 479 4.33 -11.17 19.87
N VAL A 480 4.69 -12.27 20.54
CA VAL A 480 4.53 -12.43 21.99
C VAL A 480 5.92 -12.42 22.64
N PRO A 481 6.39 -11.27 23.17
CA PRO A 481 7.65 -11.26 23.87
C PRO A 481 7.57 -12.21 25.08
N GLU A 482 8.53 -13.13 25.21
CA GLU A 482 8.75 -13.89 26.44
C GLU A 482 8.74 -12.93 27.64
N PRO A 483 8.03 -13.25 28.74
CA PRO A 483 8.03 -12.40 29.92
C PRO A 483 9.48 -12.23 30.37
N ARG A 484 9.98 -10.97 30.35
CA ARG A 484 11.34 -10.62 30.75
C ARG A 484 11.67 -11.37 32.04
N LYS A 485 12.52 -12.40 31.96
CA LYS A 485 13.02 -13.09 33.16
C LYS A 485 13.64 -12.01 34.02
N LYS A 486 13.02 -11.71 35.17
CA LYS A 486 13.57 -10.81 36.18
C LYS A 486 15.01 -11.29 36.42
N ARG A 487 16.00 -10.50 35.98
CA ARG A 487 17.39 -10.71 36.38
C ARG A 487 17.36 -10.78 37.90
N LYS A 488 17.56 -11.98 38.47
CA LYS A 488 17.80 -12.12 39.90
C LYS A 488 19.01 -11.25 40.18
N ALA A 489 18.80 -10.15 40.89
CA ALA A 489 19.89 -9.39 41.47
C ALA A 489 20.69 -10.37 42.33
N THR A 490 21.85 -10.77 41.84
CA THR A 490 22.86 -11.45 42.63
C THR A 490 23.30 -10.46 43.69
N ARG A 491 22.67 -10.53 44.87
CA ARG A 491 23.23 -9.96 46.08
C ARG A 491 24.54 -10.70 46.34
N SER A 492 25.65 -9.97 46.22
CA SER A 492 26.94 -10.36 46.77
C SER A 492 26.82 -10.60 48.28
N PRO A 493 27.44 -11.66 48.83
CA PRO A 493 27.55 -11.80 50.27
C PRO A 493 28.58 -10.78 50.77
N SER A 494 28.15 -9.86 51.63
CA SER A 494 29.05 -9.02 52.41
C SER A 494 29.71 -9.89 53.48
N GLU A 495 30.94 -10.35 53.22
CA GLU A 495 31.84 -10.81 54.27
C GLU A 495 32.21 -9.64 55.17
N GLY A 496 32.11 -9.87 56.48
CA GLY A 496 32.38 -8.87 57.49
C GLY A 496 33.87 -8.66 57.74
N GLN A 497 34.20 -7.45 58.16
CA GLN A 497 35.36 -7.19 59.01
C GLN A 497 34.97 -6.13 60.04
N ARG A 498 34.94 -6.54 61.31
CA ARG A 498 35.08 -5.65 62.46
C ARG A 498 36.57 -5.29 62.58
N PRO A 499 36.93 -4.06 62.96
CA PRO A 499 38.21 -3.82 63.61
C PRO A 499 38.02 -3.73 65.12
N SER A 500 38.81 -4.52 65.84
CA SER A 500 39.20 -4.27 67.22
C SER A 500 40.39 -3.30 67.23
N ALA A 501 40.22 -2.16 67.88
CA ALA A 501 41.17 -1.40 68.71
C ALA A 501 40.66 0.03 68.86
#